data_AF-A0A2S9Q2E9-F1
#
_entry.id   AF-A0A2S9Q2E9-F1
#
_cell.length_a   1.000
_cell.length_b   1.000
_cell.length_c   1.000
_cell.angle_alpha   90.00
_cell.angle_beta   90.00
_cell.angle_gamma   90.00
#
_symmetry.space_group_name_H-M   'P 1'
#
loop_
_entity.id
_entity.type
_entity.pdbx_description
1 polymer ?
#
loop_
_entity_poly.entity_id
_entity_poly.type
_entity_poly.pdbx_seq_one_letter_code
_entity_poly.pdbx_strand_id
1 'polypeptide(L)'
;MTETGVMLMGLEAERLLAGLGLATLADDPAQVLLTVDRIRHGVRATMTFEALVGAGARRWREARPVLAATGGAAATPVALRRAWDETLRLFAHCDLGAPGPATTAHLAACWLRRNEIDQFTQRTVHGEATAR
;
A
#
# COMPACT_ATOMS: atom_id res chain seq x y z
N MET A 1 -1.42 -13.41 -9.92
CA MET A 1 -1.49 -12.25 -9.01
C MET A 1 -2.82 -12.09 -8.27
N THR A 2 -3.93 -12.69 -8.70
CA THR A 2 -5.21 -12.46 -8.00
C THR A 2 -5.25 -12.94 -6.55
N GLU A 3 -4.60 -14.06 -6.22
CA GLU A 3 -4.52 -14.54 -4.83
C GLU A 3 -3.80 -13.53 -3.92
N THR A 4 -2.72 -12.91 -4.42
CA THR A 4 -2.05 -11.79 -3.75
C THR A 4 -3.01 -10.63 -3.48
N GLY A 5 -3.84 -10.28 -4.46
CA GLY A 5 -4.84 -9.22 -4.30
C GLY A 5 -5.85 -9.55 -3.19
N VAL A 6 -6.34 -10.78 -3.13
CA VAL A 6 -7.25 -11.22 -2.06
C VAL A 6 -6.56 -11.14 -0.68
N MET A 7 -5.32 -11.63 -0.57
CA MET A 7 -4.57 -11.57 0.69
C MET A 7 -4.35 -10.14 1.17
N LEU A 8 -3.94 -9.24 0.27
CA LEU A 8 -3.66 -7.84 0.61
C LEU A 8 -4.94 -7.11 1.05
N MET A 9 -6.07 -7.41 0.42
CA MET A 9 -7.34 -6.74 0.72
C MET A 9 -7.89 -7.09 2.10
N GLY A 10 -7.46 -8.20 2.71
CA GLY A 10 -7.83 -8.60 4.07
C GLY A 10 -7.00 -7.97 5.20
N LEU A 11 -6.04 -7.08 4.89
CA LEU A 11 -5.13 -6.49 5.87
C LEU A 11 -5.70 -5.22 6.52
N GLU A 12 -5.11 -4.77 7.62
CA GLU A 12 -5.40 -3.45 8.15
C GLU A 12 -4.63 -2.36 7.39
N ALA A 13 -5.12 -1.11 7.38
CA ALA A 13 -4.47 0.03 6.73
C ALA A 13 -2.98 0.17 7.10
N GLU A 14 -2.64 -0.01 8.36
CA GLU A 14 -1.26 0.01 8.87
C GLU A 14 -0.38 -1.04 8.18
N ARG A 15 -0.88 -2.26 8.03
CA ARG A 15 -0.13 -3.36 7.41
C ARG A 15 0.04 -3.15 5.92
N LEU A 16 -0.96 -2.58 5.25
CA LEU A 16 -0.86 -2.19 3.84
C LEU A 16 0.20 -1.10 3.64
N LEU A 17 0.20 -0.09 4.50
CA LEU A 17 1.20 0.98 4.45
C LEU A 17 2.60 0.46 4.80
N ALA A 18 2.76 -0.36 5.83
CA ALA A 18 4.04 -0.99 6.15
C ALA A 18 4.56 -1.83 4.97
N GLY A 19 3.68 -2.57 4.30
CA GLY A 19 3.99 -3.31 3.09
C GLY A 19 4.45 -2.41 1.94
N LEU A 20 3.73 -1.32 1.65
CA LEU A 20 4.17 -0.31 0.68
C LEU A 20 5.50 0.35 1.08
N GLY A 21 5.74 0.48 2.39
CA GLY A 21 6.98 0.94 3.00
C GLY A 21 8.18 0.04 2.67
N LEU A 22 7.96 -1.26 2.65
CA LEU A 22 8.97 -2.28 2.43
C LEU A 22 9.12 -2.70 0.95
N ALA A 23 8.05 -2.57 0.16
CA ALA A 23 7.93 -3.15 -1.17
C ALA A 23 8.91 -2.65 -2.24
N THR A 24 9.72 -1.62 -1.94
CA THR A 24 10.83 -1.21 -2.82
C THR A 24 12.08 -2.06 -2.64
N LEU A 25 12.11 -2.92 -1.61
CA LEU A 25 13.26 -3.77 -1.26
C LEU A 25 13.05 -5.25 -1.62
N ALA A 26 11.90 -5.59 -2.21
CA ALA A 26 11.56 -6.96 -2.59
C ALA A 26 10.64 -6.95 -3.81
N ASP A 27 10.73 -7.99 -4.64
CA ASP A 27 9.87 -8.14 -5.82
C ASP A 27 8.60 -8.95 -5.54
N ASP A 28 8.63 -9.87 -4.57
CA ASP A 28 7.48 -10.70 -4.23
C ASP A 28 6.58 -10.04 -3.15
N PRO A 29 5.33 -9.69 -3.49
CA PRO A 29 4.40 -9.13 -2.52
C PRO A 29 4.05 -10.07 -1.36
N ALA A 30 4.09 -11.39 -1.54
CA ALA A 30 3.84 -12.33 -0.44
C ALA A 30 5.00 -12.34 0.57
N GLN A 31 6.24 -12.31 0.09
CA GLN A 31 7.42 -12.15 0.93
C GLN A 31 7.40 -10.83 1.73
N VAL A 32 6.95 -9.73 1.11
CA VAL A 32 6.77 -8.44 1.79
C VAL A 32 5.81 -8.60 2.98
N LEU A 33 4.68 -9.27 2.79
CA LEU A 33 3.71 -9.50 3.85
C LEU A 33 4.27 -10.30 5.02
N LEU A 34 4.93 -11.42 4.72
CA LEU A 34 5.56 -12.24 5.75
C LEU A 34 6.61 -11.45 6.54
N THR A 35 7.35 -10.58 5.87
CA THR A 35 8.38 -9.75 6.51
C THR A 35 7.73 -8.69 7.41
N VAL A 36 6.70 -8.00 6.94
CA VAL A 36 5.93 -7.04 7.73
C VAL A 36 5.34 -7.70 8.98
N ASP A 37 4.78 -8.91 8.84
CA ASP A 37 4.20 -9.66 9.96
C ASP A 37 5.27 -10.03 11.01
N ARG A 38 6.42 -10.53 10.57
CA ARG A 38 7.57 -10.80 11.47
C ARG A 38 8.01 -9.56 12.24
N ILE A 39 8.16 -8.43 11.55
CA ILE A 39 8.59 -7.17 12.17
C ILE A 39 7.55 -6.70 13.20
N ARG A 40 6.26 -6.78 12.87
CA ARG A 40 5.16 -6.47 13.79
C ARG A 40 5.18 -7.35 15.04
N HIS A 41 5.59 -8.61 14.91
CA HIS A 41 5.74 -9.55 16.02
C HIS A 41 7.09 -9.44 16.76
N GLY A 42 7.88 -8.40 16.50
CA GLY A 42 9.10 -8.09 17.26
C GLY A 42 10.35 -8.82 16.78
N VAL A 43 10.32 -9.43 15.60
CA VAL A 43 11.55 -9.95 14.97
C VAL A 43 12.48 -8.78 14.64
N ARG A 44 13.75 -8.89 15.04
CA ARG A 44 14.75 -7.85 14.78
C ARG A 44 14.88 -7.60 13.27
N ALA A 45 14.74 -6.34 12.88
CA ALA A 45 14.92 -5.87 11.52
C ALA A 45 15.57 -4.48 11.53
N THR A 46 16.06 -4.06 10.37
CA THR A 46 16.68 -2.74 10.18
C THR A 46 15.71 -1.57 10.40
N MET A 47 14.40 -1.80 10.17
CA MET A 47 13.36 -0.79 10.38
C MET A 47 12.28 -1.34 11.32
N THR A 48 11.73 -0.47 12.17
CA THR A 48 10.57 -0.80 12.99
C THR A 48 9.29 -0.84 12.14
N PHE A 49 8.23 -1.43 12.68
CA PHE A 49 6.93 -1.45 12.01
C PHE A 49 6.42 -0.02 11.76
N GLU A 50 6.54 0.87 12.74
CA GLU A 50 6.14 2.29 12.64
C GLU A 50 6.93 3.03 11.56
N ALA A 51 8.25 2.77 11.47
CA ALA A 51 9.09 3.36 10.43
C ALA A 51 8.68 2.90 9.02
N LEU A 52 8.26 1.64 8.86
CA LEU A 52 7.72 1.12 7.61
C LEU A 52 6.37 1.77 7.28
N VAL A 53 5.46 1.90 8.26
CA VAL A 53 4.18 2.59 8.08
C VAL A 53 4.41 4.04 7.62
N GLY A 54 5.31 4.77 8.27
CA GLY A 54 5.64 6.15 7.89
C GLY A 54 6.23 6.25 6.48
N ALA A 55 7.13 5.34 6.11
CA ALA A 55 7.68 5.27 4.76
C ALA A 55 6.60 4.97 3.71
N GLY A 56 5.67 4.04 4.00
CA GLY A 56 4.53 3.74 3.15
C GLY A 56 3.57 4.91 3.00
N ALA A 57 3.26 5.60 4.09
CA ALA A 57 2.41 6.78 4.08
C ALA A 57 2.99 7.91 3.22
N ARG A 58 4.30 8.12 3.25
CA ARG A 58 4.98 9.08 2.37
C ARG A 58 4.83 8.67 0.90
N ARG A 59 5.15 7.42 0.56
CA ARG A 59 5.03 6.91 -0.82
C ARG A 59 3.60 6.97 -1.33
N TRP A 60 2.62 6.65 -0.47
CA TRP A 60 1.22 6.79 -0.81
C TRP A 60 0.89 8.23 -1.20
N ARG A 61 1.28 9.22 -0.38
CA ARG A 61 1.03 10.64 -0.67
C ARG A 61 1.68 11.11 -1.97
N GLU A 62 2.86 10.60 -2.30
CA GLU A 62 3.57 10.90 -3.55
C GLU A 62 2.84 10.32 -4.77
N ALA A 63 2.41 9.06 -4.70
CA ALA A 63 1.72 8.39 -5.81
C ALA A 63 0.25 8.82 -5.98
N ARG A 64 -0.42 9.19 -4.89
CA ARG A 64 -1.86 9.47 -4.84
C ARG A 64 -2.37 10.48 -5.88
N PRO A 65 -1.74 11.66 -6.10
CA PRO A 65 -2.21 12.62 -7.09
C PRO A 65 -2.04 12.11 -8.53
N VAL A 66 -0.95 11.38 -8.82
CA VAL A 66 -0.71 10.78 -10.14
C VAL A 66 -1.80 9.76 -10.47
N LEU A 67 -2.13 8.90 -9.49
CA LEU A 67 -3.22 7.93 -9.64
C LEU A 67 -4.59 8.62 -9.76
N ALA A 68 -4.82 9.71 -9.01
CA ALA A 68 -6.07 10.47 -9.09
C ALA A 68 -6.36 11.01 -10.50
N ALA A 69 -5.32 11.50 -11.19
CA ALA A 69 -5.44 12.07 -12.53
C ALA A 69 -5.93 11.05 -13.58
N THR A 70 -5.79 9.75 -13.32
CA THR A 70 -6.22 8.69 -14.24
C THR A 70 -7.66 8.21 -14.04
N GLY A 71 -8.36 8.64 -12.99
CA GLY A 71 -9.81 8.48 -12.86
C GLY A 71 -10.34 7.09 -12.44
N GLY A 72 -9.57 6.29 -11.70
CA GLY A 72 -10.00 4.94 -11.28
C GLY A 72 -11.15 4.90 -10.24
N ALA A 73 -12.10 3.99 -10.42
CA ALA A 73 -13.22 3.77 -9.50
C ALA A 73 -12.80 3.10 -8.17
N ALA A 74 -13.65 3.17 -7.13
CA ALA A 74 -13.48 2.37 -5.90
C ALA A 74 -14.00 0.95 -6.14
N ALA A 75 -13.38 -0.06 -5.52
CA ALA A 75 -13.88 -1.44 -5.61
C ALA A 75 -15.14 -1.62 -4.75
N THR A 76 -16.11 -2.37 -5.28
CA THR A 76 -17.15 -3.04 -4.49
C THR A 76 -16.77 -4.50 -4.24
N PRO A 77 -17.22 -5.14 -3.14
CA PRO A 77 -16.79 -6.50 -2.75
C PRO A 77 -17.07 -7.57 -3.81
N VAL A 78 -18.20 -7.48 -4.51
CA VAL A 78 -18.64 -8.45 -5.53
C VAL A 78 -17.77 -8.42 -6.79
N ALA A 79 -16.99 -7.36 -6.99
CA ALA A 79 -16.15 -7.17 -8.17
C ALA A 79 -14.65 -7.12 -7.86
N LEU A 80 -14.19 -7.61 -6.69
CA LEU A 80 -12.82 -7.40 -6.23
C LEU A 80 -11.75 -7.87 -7.23
N ARG A 81 -11.91 -9.06 -7.81
CA ARG A 81 -10.97 -9.59 -8.82
C ARG A 81 -10.90 -8.67 -10.05
N ARG A 82 -12.05 -8.20 -10.51
CA ARG A 82 -12.14 -7.30 -11.66
C ARG A 82 -11.53 -5.94 -11.35
N ALA A 83 -11.85 -5.36 -10.19
CA ALA A 83 -11.30 -4.09 -9.75
C ALA A 83 -9.77 -4.13 -9.56
N TRP A 84 -9.24 -5.27 -9.11
CA TRP A 84 -7.82 -5.53 -9.03
C TRP A 84 -7.15 -5.50 -10.41
N ASP A 85 -7.68 -6.30 -11.36
CA ASP A 85 -7.13 -6.37 -12.71
C ASP A 85 -7.23 -5.01 -13.44
N GLU A 86 -8.34 -4.28 -13.26
CA GLU A 86 -8.52 -2.92 -13.79
C GLU A 86 -7.51 -1.93 -13.19
N THR A 87 -7.26 -2.01 -11.87
CA THR A 87 -6.26 -1.15 -11.19
C THR A 87 -4.85 -1.42 -11.71
N LEU A 88 -4.47 -2.68 -11.86
CA LEU A 88 -3.15 -3.04 -12.39
C LEU A 88 -2.96 -2.55 -13.83
N ARG A 89 -4.00 -2.63 -14.67
CA ARG A 89 -3.97 -2.08 -16.03
C ARG A 89 -3.82 -0.56 -16.03
N LEU A 90 -4.55 0.13 -15.15
CA LEU A 90 -4.46 1.57 -15.02
C LEU A 90 -3.05 2.01 -14.60
N PHE A 91 -2.42 1.29 -13.67
CA PHE A 91 -1.06 1.59 -13.22
C PHE A 91 0.00 1.42 -14.32
N ALA A 92 -0.21 0.51 -15.27
CA ALA A 92 0.68 0.35 -16.43
C ALA A 92 0.74 1.61 -17.32
N HIS A 93 -0.21 2.52 -17.17
CA HIS A 93 -0.27 3.80 -17.90
C HIS A 93 0.10 5.01 -17.04
N CYS A 94 0.42 4.81 -15.76
CA CYS A 94 0.83 5.88 -14.85
C CYS A 94 2.35 6.04 -14.86
N ASP A 95 2.83 7.29 -14.81
CA ASP A 95 4.24 7.57 -14.55
C ASP A 95 4.55 7.42 -13.05
N LEU A 96 4.81 6.18 -12.64
CA LEU A 96 5.15 5.80 -11.26
C LEU A 96 6.63 5.46 -11.09
N GLY A 97 7.48 5.77 -12.09
CA GLY A 97 8.91 5.46 -12.04
C GLY A 97 9.26 3.97 -12.11
N ALA A 98 8.51 3.19 -12.90
CA ALA A 98 8.68 1.75 -13.08
C ALA A 98 8.72 0.94 -11.75
N PRO A 99 7.62 0.94 -10.97
CA PRO A 99 7.58 0.22 -9.71
C PRO A 99 7.71 -1.29 -9.90
N GLY A 100 8.49 -1.95 -9.04
CA GLY A 100 8.60 -3.41 -9.01
C GLY A 100 7.26 -4.10 -8.67
N PRO A 101 7.14 -5.43 -8.84
CA PRO A 101 5.87 -6.14 -8.71
C PRO A 101 5.25 -6.03 -7.31
N ALA A 102 6.07 -6.10 -6.25
CA ALA A 102 5.57 -5.91 -4.88
C ALA A 102 5.05 -4.50 -4.63
N THR A 103 5.74 -3.48 -5.13
CA THR A 103 5.32 -2.07 -5.00
C THR A 103 4.00 -1.87 -5.72
N THR A 104 3.90 -2.37 -6.95
CA THR A 104 2.67 -2.32 -7.75
C THR A 104 1.49 -2.97 -7.03
N ALA A 105 1.67 -4.17 -6.46
CA ALA A 105 0.61 -4.86 -5.75
C ALA A 105 0.17 -4.13 -4.47
N HIS A 106 1.10 -3.67 -3.65
CA HIS A 106 0.76 -2.92 -2.41
C HIS A 106 0.11 -1.58 -2.72
N LEU A 107 0.57 -0.89 -3.75
CA LEU A 107 -0.03 0.36 -4.21
C LEU A 107 -1.43 0.12 -4.77
N ALA A 108 -1.68 -0.98 -5.47
CA ALA A 108 -3.00 -1.33 -5.99
C ALA A 108 -3.99 -1.61 -4.84
N ALA A 109 -3.56 -2.34 -3.81
CA ALA A 109 -4.35 -2.56 -2.60
C ALA A 109 -4.66 -1.23 -1.88
N CYS A 110 -3.67 -0.34 -1.75
CA CYS A 110 -3.88 1.00 -1.19
C CYS A 110 -4.88 1.82 -2.03
N TRP A 111 -4.80 1.75 -3.36
CA TRP A 111 -5.70 2.45 -4.27
C TRP A 111 -7.15 2.00 -4.16
N LEU A 112 -7.38 0.69 -4.11
CA LEU A 112 -8.71 0.12 -3.93
C LEU A 112 -9.34 0.50 -2.59
N ARG A 113 -8.51 0.75 -1.56
CA ARG A 113 -8.92 1.18 -0.21
C ARG A 113 -8.57 2.63 0.09
N ARG A 114 -8.38 3.46 -0.93
CA ARG A 114 -7.83 4.82 -0.82
C ARG A 114 -8.49 5.68 0.24
N ASN A 115 -9.80 5.60 0.44
CA ASN A 115 -10.50 6.42 1.44
C ASN A 115 -10.03 6.11 2.87
N GLU A 116 -9.86 4.83 3.20
CA GLU A 116 -9.37 4.39 4.50
C GLU A 116 -7.90 4.77 4.70
N ILE A 117 -7.08 4.56 3.66
CA ILE A 117 -5.66 4.91 3.66
C ILE A 117 -5.48 6.43 3.79
N ASP A 118 -6.25 7.22 3.05
CA ASP A 118 -6.24 8.69 3.10
C ASP A 118 -6.59 9.16 4.53
N GLN A 119 -7.63 8.60 5.15
CA GLN A 119 -8.00 8.92 6.55
C GLN A 119 -6.94 8.50 7.56
N PHE A 120 -6.27 7.36 7.36
CA PHE A 120 -5.20 6.91 8.24
C PHE A 120 -4.00 7.86 8.16
N THR A 121 -3.53 8.15 6.96
CA THR A 121 -2.35 9.00 6.73
C THR A 121 -2.58 10.44 7.22
N GLN A 122 -3.79 10.97 7.14
CA GLN A 122 -4.14 12.28 7.70
C GLN A 122 -4.08 12.31 9.24
N ARG A 123 -4.55 11.24 9.91
CA ARG A 123 -4.52 11.13 11.38
C ARG A 123 -3.08 11.04 11.91
N THR A 124 -2.21 10.30 11.24
CA THR A 124 -0.80 10.18 11.65
C THR A 124 -0.07 11.53 11.62
N VAL A 125 -0.29 12.35 10.58
CA VAL A 125 0.33 13.69 10.47
C VAL A 125 -0.13 14.63 11.59
N HIS A 126 -1.40 14.53 11.99
CA HIS A 126 -1.94 15.38 13.06
C HIS A 126 -1.43 14.97 14.45
N GLY A 127 -1.16 13.68 14.68
CA GLY A 127 -0.57 13.17 15.91
C GLY A 127 0.92 13.50 16.08
N GLU A 128 1.68 13.66 14.98
CA GLU A 128 3.07 14.12 15.03
C GLU A 128 3.18 15.64 15.25
N ALA A 129 2.18 16.42 14.80
CA ALA A 129 2.16 17.88 14.94
C ALA A 129 1.85 18.36 16.37
N THR A 130 1.16 17.56 17.19
CA THR A 130 0.81 17.88 18.58
C THR A 130 1.85 17.40 19.61
N ALA A 131 2.90 16.70 19.19
CA ALA A 131 3.96 16.18 20.05
C ALA A 131 5.25 17.04 20.07
N ARG A 132 5.19 18.29 19.59
CA ARG A 132 6.31 19.25 19.61
C ARG A 132 6.05 20.42 20.54
#